data_AF-A0A543NN16-F1
#
_entry.id   AF-A0A543NN16-F1
#
_cell.length_a   1.000
_cell.length_b   1.000
_cell.length_c   1.000
_cell.angle_alpha   90.00
_cell.angle_beta   90.00
_cell.angle_gamma   90.00
#
_symmetry.space_group_name_H-M   'P 1'
#
loop_
_entity.id
_entity.type
_entity.pdbx_description
1 polymer ?
#
loop_
_entity_poly.entity_id
_entity_poly.type
_entity_poly.pdbx_seq_one_letter_code
_entity_poly.pdbx_strand_id
1 'polypeptide(L)'
;MTEGSSHNHDYASPIRRRLTTPVFVISAAFVALILVGGTAFAVGTLIGGDGDGTADSASDPDTDGETSPDPGMEGEISSDEVPEQERHSTSPTPSAEGDSACGLEGNDKDNFAQFPEGTEWEAVGATQAPSHPDYGPGETSDAGVRHCYSYSPTGAVLAASNFVAMTTDPPLKTDLVEQTFLPGENKQTALERLEEEDSTGPSSTRISIGGATLLAYGEGYTRVDLALLDQDPDNDKILSYMVDMRWQDGDWRILAGEDGGMRVPAATVGSLQGYTRTPMAE
;
A
#
# COMPACT_ATOMS: atom_id res chain seq x y z
N MET A 1 22.18 -81.04 -10.39
CA MET A 1 22.95 -81.46 -11.57
C MET A 1 22.19 -80.91 -12.77
N THR A 2 22.40 -79.64 -13.11
CA THR A 2 23.39 -79.10 -14.07
C THR A 2 22.97 -79.26 -15.52
N GLU A 3 22.17 -78.31 -15.99
CA GLU A 3 22.11 -77.82 -17.37
C GLU A 3 22.07 -76.29 -17.24
N GLY A 4 22.77 -75.46 -17.99
CA GLY A 4 23.50 -75.67 -19.23
C GLY A 4 23.53 -74.30 -19.89
N SER A 5 24.71 -73.69 -19.89
CA SER A 5 25.02 -72.31 -20.25
C SER A 5 24.63 -71.94 -21.70
N SER A 6 24.17 -70.70 -21.92
CA SER A 6 24.53 -69.85 -23.07
C SER A 6 23.75 -68.52 -23.03
N HIS A 7 24.22 -67.56 -22.23
CA HIS A 7 23.86 -66.15 -22.44
C HIS A 7 24.86 -65.55 -23.42
N ASN A 8 24.43 -65.26 -24.65
CA ASN A 8 25.21 -64.47 -25.59
C ASN A 8 25.17 -63.00 -25.17
N HIS A 9 26.35 -62.43 -24.94
CA HIS A 9 26.57 -61.00 -24.91
C HIS A 9 26.54 -60.46 -26.34
N ASP A 10 25.58 -59.58 -26.62
CA ASP A 10 25.74 -58.59 -27.70
C ASP A 10 25.92 -57.21 -27.09
N TYR A 11 27.10 -56.65 -27.36
CA TYR A 11 27.51 -55.29 -27.01
C TYR A 11 26.82 -54.30 -27.96
N ALA A 12 25.98 -53.43 -27.41
CA ALA A 12 25.64 -52.16 -28.05
C ALA A 12 25.80 -51.02 -27.02
N SER A 13 26.99 -50.44 -27.01
CA SER A 13 27.31 -49.21 -26.28
C SER A 13 26.53 -48.00 -26.83
N PRO A 14 26.36 -46.93 -26.03
CA PRO A 14 25.18 -46.09 -26.04
C PRO A 14 25.16 -45.02 -27.13
N ILE A 15 24.00 -44.85 -27.77
CA ILE A 15 23.69 -43.68 -28.58
C ILE A 15 23.61 -42.47 -27.64
N ARG A 16 24.68 -41.67 -27.59
CA ARG A 16 24.67 -40.33 -27.03
C ARG A 16 23.64 -39.50 -27.79
N ARG A 17 22.42 -39.40 -27.28
CA ARG A 17 21.48 -38.37 -27.71
C ARG A 17 22.02 -37.04 -27.23
N ARG A 18 22.56 -36.24 -28.15
CA ARG A 18 22.79 -34.81 -27.95
C ARG A 18 21.40 -34.20 -27.73
N LEU A 19 21.01 -34.03 -26.48
CA LEU A 19 19.95 -33.09 -26.11
C LEU A 19 20.53 -31.70 -26.32
N THR A 20 20.19 -31.10 -27.44
CA THR A 20 20.32 -29.67 -27.68
C THR A 20 19.47 -28.96 -26.63
N THR A 21 20.12 -28.36 -25.64
CA THR A 21 19.50 -27.42 -24.72
C THR A 21 19.00 -26.22 -25.54
N PRO A 22 17.72 -25.84 -25.48
CA PRO A 22 17.31 -24.54 -25.99
C PRO A 22 17.93 -23.48 -25.08
N VAL A 23 18.86 -22.69 -25.64
CA VAL A 23 19.35 -21.46 -25.01
C VAL A 23 18.16 -20.50 -24.99
N PHE A 24 17.55 -20.33 -23.82
CA PHE A 24 16.66 -19.21 -23.57
C PHE A 24 17.55 -17.96 -23.53
N VAL A 25 17.43 -17.12 -24.56
CA VAL A 25 18.04 -15.79 -24.58
C VAL A 25 17.29 -14.97 -23.54
N ILE A 26 17.84 -14.91 -22.33
CA ILE A 26 17.46 -13.93 -21.32
C ILE A 26 18.05 -12.61 -21.81
N SER A 27 17.19 -11.67 -22.20
CA SER A 27 17.63 -10.29 -22.34
C SER A 27 16.56 -9.35 -21.81
N ALA A 28 17.01 -8.58 -20.83
CA ALA A 28 16.31 -7.68 -19.94
C ALA A 28 15.54 -6.57 -20.66
N ALA A 29 14.33 -6.29 -20.17
CA ALA A 29 13.87 -4.93 -19.84
C ALA A 29 12.48 -5.00 -19.19
N PHE A 30 12.19 -4.00 -18.35
CA PHE A 30 10.88 -3.57 -17.83
C PHE A 30 10.41 -4.11 -16.48
N VAL A 31 11.08 -3.65 -15.42
CA VAL A 31 10.38 -3.21 -14.20
C VAL A 31 10.84 -1.79 -13.89
N ALA A 32 10.44 -0.85 -14.73
CA ALA A 32 10.52 0.58 -14.47
C ALA A 32 9.12 1.24 -14.36
N LEU A 33 8.04 0.47 -14.50
CA LEU A 33 6.69 1.02 -14.55
C LEU A 33 5.96 1.06 -13.19
N ILE A 34 6.57 0.56 -12.12
CA ILE A 34 6.10 0.78 -10.74
C ILE A 34 6.81 2.00 -10.09
N LEU A 35 7.80 2.59 -10.77
CA LEU A 35 8.61 3.72 -10.24
C LEU A 35 8.65 4.98 -11.14
N VAL A 36 8.03 4.98 -12.32
CA VAL A 36 8.05 6.12 -13.24
C VAL A 36 6.63 6.56 -13.62
N GLY A 37 5.90 7.09 -12.64
CA GLY A 37 4.76 7.98 -12.85
C GLY A 37 5.22 9.43 -12.72
N GLY A 38 6.10 9.88 -13.63
CA GLY A 38 6.78 11.16 -13.46
C GLY A 38 7.56 11.62 -14.68
N THR A 39 6.93 11.64 -15.86
CA THR A 39 7.46 12.40 -17.00
C THR A 39 6.47 13.49 -17.38
N ALA A 40 6.77 14.71 -16.96
CA ALA A 40 6.12 15.92 -17.41
C ALA A 40 6.21 16.03 -18.93
N PHE A 41 5.07 15.89 -19.62
CA PHE A 41 4.96 16.22 -21.03
C PHE A 41 4.47 17.66 -21.17
N ALA A 42 5.38 18.62 -20.95
CA ALA A 42 5.17 20.00 -21.36
C ALA A 42 5.50 20.11 -22.86
N VAL A 43 4.50 19.88 -23.72
CA VAL A 43 4.60 20.27 -25.14
C VAL A 43 4.39 21.77 -25.21
N GLY A 44 5.50 22.48 -25.37
CA GLY A 44 5.50 23.87 -25.77
C GLY A 44 4.87 24.02 -27.14
N THR A 45 3.75 24.75 -27.20
CA THR A 45 3.31 25.37 -28.45
C THR A 45 3.86 26.79 -28.47
N LEU A 46 4.80 27.02 -29.38
CA LEU A 46 5.36 28.31 -29.72
C LEU A 46 4.27 29.18 -30.38
N ILE A 47 3.87 30.27 -29.74
CA ILE A 47 3.38 31.47 -30.41
C ILE A 47 4.04 32.66 -29.72
N GLY A 48 4.91 33.34 -30.46
CA GLY A 48 5.56 34.58 -30.03
C GLY A 48 4.59 35.76 -30.02
N GLY A 49 4.86 36.69 -29.12
CA GLY A 49 4.20 37.99 -29.04
C GLY A 49 4.92 38.87 -28.01
N ASP A 50 5.79 39.74 -28.51
CA ASP A 50 6.48 40.80 -27.76
C ASP A 50 5.49 41.72 -27.02
N GLY A 51 5.85 42.13 -25.80
CA GLY A 51 5.10 43.10 -25.01
C GLY A 51 5.84 43.51 -23.74
N ASP A 52 6.83 44.39 -23.89
CA ASP A 52 7.44 45.17 -22.82
C ASP A 52 6.39 46.06 -22.12
N GLY A 53 6.47 46.15 -20.79
CA GLY A 53 5.46 46.79 -19.95
C GLY A 53 5.96 46.99 -18.52
N THR A 54 6.90 47.92 -18.40
CA THR A 54 7.39 48.55 -17.16
C THR A 54 6.26 48.86 -16.16
N ALA A 55 6.45 48.52 -14.87
CA ALA A 55 5.72 49.15 -13.78
C ALA A 55 6.66 49.33 -12.57
N ASP A 56 7.00 50.60 -12.32
CA ASP A 56 7.81 51.09 -11.24
C ASP A 56 6.91 51.67 -10.13
N SER A 57 7.24 51.30 -8.89
CA SER A 57 7.16 52.07 -7.64
C SER A 57 5.85 52.70 -7.10
N ALA A 58 5.56 52.25 -5.87
CA ALA A 58 5.37 53.02 -4.62
C ALA A 58 4.07 53.81 -4.38
N SER A 59 3.40 53.53 -3.26
CA SER A 59 3.59 54.25 -1.98
C SER A 59 2.58 53.79 -0.92
N ASP A 60 3.00 53.96 0.33
CA ASP A 60 2.54 53.43 1.61
C ASP A 60 1.46 54.36 2.28
N PRO A 61 1.10 54.25 3.58
CA PRO A 61 -0.28 54.14 4.06
C PRO A 61 -0.75 55.33 4.94
N ASP A 62 -1.99 55.29 5.46
CA ASP A 62 -2.43 55.91 6.73
C ASP A 62 -3.84 55.35 7.07
N THR A 63 -4.12 54.68 8.20
CA THR A 63 -4.14 55.05 9.64
C THR A 63 -5.44 55.75 10.09
N ASP A 64 -5.96 55.22 11.22
CA ASP A 64 -6.91 55.78 12.20
C ASP A 64 -8.41 55.50 12.09
N GLY A 65 -8.99 55.08 13.23
CA GLY A 65 -10.40 55.31 13.51
C GLY A 65 -11.10 54.35 14.46
N GLU A 66 -10.67 54.31 15.72
CA GLU A 66 -11.36 53.75 16.89
C GLU A 66 -12.84 54.17 16.99
N THR A 67 -13.74 53.33 17.53
CA THR A 67 -14.68 53.61 18.65
C THR A 67 -15.80 52.54 18.75
N SER A 68 -15.89 51.89 19.90
CA SER A 68 -17.11 51.32 20.53
C SER A 68 -17.24 52.00 21.91
N PRO A 69 -18.33 51.97 22.71
CA PRO A 69 -19.61 51.23 22.68
C PRO A 69 -20.84 52.20 22.84
N ASP A 70 -22.13 51.83 22.90
CA ASP A 70 -22.92 51.10 23.93
C ASP A 70 -24.44 51.14 23.51
N PRO A 71 -25.46 50.78 24.31
CA PRO A 71 -26.44 49.74 24.04
C PRO A 71 -27.87 50.31 23.89
N GLY A 72 -28.88 49.47 23.65
CA GLY A 72 -30.25 49.92 23.90
C GLY A 72 -31.36 49.11 23.26
N MET A 73 -32.28 48.69 24.13
CA MET A 73 -33.71 48.49 23.90
C MET A 73 -34.17 47.25 23.11
N GLU A 74 -34.51 46.23 23.89
CA GLU A 74 -35.85 45.64 23.99
C GLU A 74 -36.83 45.94 22.83
N GLY A 75 -37.12 44.90 22.06
CA GLY A 75 -38.23 44.82 21.10
C GLY A 75 -38.90 43.46 21.22
N GLU A 76 -39.96 43.42 22.03
CA GLU A 76 -40.90 42.31 22.17
C GLU A 76 -41.84 42.30 20.94
N ILE A 77 -41.81 41.25 20.11
CA ILE A 77 -42.91 40.94 19.19
C ILE A 77 -43.17 39.43 19.13
N SER A 78 -44.44 39.13 19.31
CA SER A 78 -45.18 37.87 19.36
C SER A 78 -44.99 36.92 18.18
N SER A 79 -45.02 35.63 18.54
CA SER A 79 -45.51 34.43 17.85
C SER A 79 -45.91 34.52 16.38
N ASP A 80 -45.22 33.74 15.54
CA ASP A 80 -45.87 32.99 14.46
C ASP A 80 -45.11 31.69 14.16
N GLU A 81 -45.94 30.68 13.88
CA GLU A 81 -45.73 29.25 13.70
C GLU A 81 -44.73 28.92 12.58
N VAL A 82 -43.69 28.11 12.86
CA VAL A 82 -42.84 27.47 11.84
C VAL A 82 -42.80 25.97 12.12
N PRO A 83 -43.22 25.11 11.17
CA PRO A 83 -43.34 23.67 11.41
C PRO A 83 -41.96 23.03 11.58
N GLU A 84 -41.86 22.16 12.58
CA GLU A 84 -40.79 21.18 12.79
C GLU A 84 -40.58 20.35 11.51
N GLN A 85 -39.62 20.77 10.68
CA GLN A 85 -38.99 19.86 9.73
C GLN A 85 -37.98 19.03 10.51
N GLU A 86 -38.29 17.74 10.59
CA GLU A 86 -37.41 16.67 11.02
C GLU A 86 -36.05 16.75 10.32
N ARG A 87 -35.08 17.38 10.97
CA ARG A 87 -33.66 17.19 10.67
C ARG A 87 -33.14 16.00 11.45
N HIS A 88 -33.49 14.80 10.98
CA HIS A 88 -32.73 13.60 11.28
C HIS A 88 -32.30 12.93 9.98
N SER A 89 -31.44 13.61 9.21
CA SER A 89 -30.43 12.90 8.42
C SER A 89 -29.27 12.60 9.35
N THR A 90 -29.40 11.53 10.14
CA THR A 90 -28.24 10.82 10.63
C THR A 90 -27.68 10.02 9.46
N SER A 91 -26.87 10.66 8.62
CA SER A 91 -25.82 9.91 7.94
C SER A 91 -24.94 9.34 9.05
N PRO A 92 -24.70 8.02 9.13
CA PRO A 92 -23.74 7.51 10.09
C PRO A 92 -22.38 8.10 9.72
N THR A 93 -21.86 8.99 10.56
CA THR A 93 -20.42 9.21 10.62
C THR A 93 -19.81 7.82 10.88
N PRO A 94 -18.92 7.30 10.02
CA PRO A 94 -18.29 6.02 10.30
C PRO A 94 -17.53 6.17 11.63
N SER A 95 -17.93 5.39 12.64
CA SER A 95 -17.24 5.36 13.92
C SER A 95 -15.79 4.98 13.66
N ALA A 96 -14.91 5.96 13.75
CA ALA A 96 -13.46 5.78 13.91
C ALA A 96 -13.12 5.31 15.34
N GLU A 97 -14.08 4.67 16.01
CA GLU A 97 -14.00 4.05 17.32
C GLU A 97 -14.59 2.65 17.12
N GLY A 98 -13.75 1.63 17.09
CA GLY A 98 -14.24 0.29 16.88
C GLY A 98 -13.18 -0.78 16.99
N ASP A 99 -13.58 -1.90 17.58
CA ASP A 99 -12.87 -3.16 17.46
C ASP A 99 -12.85 -3.60 16.00
N SER A 100 -11.91 -4.47 15.65
CA SER A 100 -11.88 -5.07 14.32
C SER A 100 -13.13 -5.92 14.06
N ALA A 101 -13.37 -6.30 12.80
CA ALA A 101 -14.53 -7.11 12.41
C ALA A 101 -14.64 -8.45 13.16
N CYS A 102 -13.52 -8.96 13.67
CA CYS A 102 -13.40 -10.19 14.46
C CYS A 102 -13.18 -9.92 15.97
N GLY A 103 -13.30 -8.67 16.42
CA GLY A 103 -13.29 -8.29 17.84
C GLY A 103 -11.90 -8.06 18.46
N LEU A 104 -10.86 -7.80 17.65
CA LEU A 104 -9.57 -7.34 18.17
C LEU A 104 -9.70 -5.90 18.67
N GLU A 105 -9.29 -5.69 19.91
CA GLU A 105 -9.38 -4.38 20.56
C GLU A 105 -8.50 -3.34 19.85
N GLY A 106 -9.09 -2.17 19.56
CA GLY A 106 -8.35 -1.00 19.09
C GLY A 106 -7.55 -0.32 20.20
N ASN A 107 -6.70 0.65 19.84
CA ASN A 107 -6.17 1.60 20.81
C ASN A 107 -5.80 2.94 20.18
N ASP A 108 -5.87 3.98 21.01
CA ASP A 108 -5.68 5.38 20.60
C ASP A 108 -4.22 5.84 20.69
N LYS A 109 -3.25 4.90 20.67
CA LYS A 109 -1.84 5.30 20.54
C LYS A 109 -1.65 5.93 19.18
N ASP A 110 -0.67 6.81 19.08
CA ASP A 110 -0.33 7.54 17.85
C ASP A 110 1.02 7.11 17.26
N ASN A 111 1.72 6.17 17.91
CA ASN A 111 3.05 5.76 17.51
C ASN A 111 3.22 4.23 17.37
N PHE A 112 4.17 3.86 16.52
CA PHE A 112 4.69 2.50 16.39
C PHE A 112 6.20 2.53 16.67
N ALA A 113 6.60 2.06 17.86
CA ALA A 113 7.99 2.09 18.28
C ALA A 113 8.73 0.79 17.95
N GLN A 114 8.05 -0.35 18.07
CA GLN A 114 8.62 -1.67 17.85
C GLN A 114 7.53 -2.68 17.48
N PHE A 115 7.92 -3.77 16.83
CA PHE A 115 7.05 -4.94 16.74
C PHE A 115 6.81 -5.51 18.16
N PRO A 116 5.57 -5.89 18.51
CA PRO A 116 5.26 -6.47 19.80
C PRO A 116 6.05 -7.76 20.08
N GLU A 117 6.34 -8.01 21.36
CA GLU A 117 6.85 -9.31 21.78
C GLU A 117 5.84 -10.41 21.44
N GLY A 118 6.32 -11.55 20.95
CA GLY A 118 5.45 -12.63 20.48
C GLY A 118 4.89 -12.44 19.07
N THR A 119 5.35 -11.42 18.32
CA THR A 119 5.10 -11.34 16.88
C THR A 119 5.74 -12.55 16.18
N GLU A 120 4.93 -13.35 15.50
CA GLU A 120 5.39 -14.47 14.68
C GLU A 120 5.59 -14.01 13.24
N TRP A 121 6.49 -14.66 12.51
CA TRP A 121 6.80 -14.35 11.11
C TRP A 121 6.63 -15.61 10.28
N GLU A 122 5.70 -15.56 9.33
CA GLU A 122 5.28 -16.73 8.54
C GLU A 122 5.40 -16.44 7.05
N ALA A 123 5.71 -17.47 6.26
CA ALA A 123 5.78 -17.33 4.82
C ALA A 123 4.39 -17.04 4.21
N VAL A 124 4.31 -15.97 3.43
CA VAL A 124 3.15 -15.57 2.61
C VAL A 124 3.69 -15.17 1.24
N GLY A 125 3.29 -15.92 0.20
CA GLY A 125 3.92 -15.80 -1.11
C GLY A 125 5.42 -16.06 -1.06
N ALA A 126 6.20 -15.09 -1.54
CA ALA A 126 7.66 -15.14 -1.60
C ALA A 126 8.36 -14.43 -0.44
N THR A 127 7.63 -13.95 0.58
CA THR A 127 8.19 -13.20 1.71
C THR A 127 7.61 -13.65 3.05
N GLN A 128 8.15 -13.14 4.16
CA GLN A 128 7.54 -13.39 5.48
C GLN A 128 6.68 -12.21 5.91
N ALA A 129 5.54 -12.51 6.52
CA ALA A 129 4.60 -11.53 7.04
C ALA A 129 4.42 -11.71 8.56
N PRO A 130 4.23 -10.61 9.31
CA PRO A 130 4.04 -10.68 10.75
C PRO A 130 2.62 -11.10 11.12
N SER A 131 2.46 -11.80 12.24
CA SER A 131 1.18 -12.04 12.91
C SER A 131 1.30 -11.85 14.42
N HIS A 132 0.21 -11.40 15.05
CA HIS A 132 0.13 -11.24 16.49
C HIS A 132 -1.32 -11.41 16.96
N PRO A 133 -1.59 -12.16 18.05
CA PRO A 133 -2.95 -12.46 18.50
C PRO A 133 -3.79 -11.21 18.80
N ASP A 134 -3.17 -10.16 19.36
CA ASP A 134 -3.90 -8.93 19.73
C ASP A 134 -4.04 -7.90 18.59
N TYR A 135 -3.25 -8.02 17.53
CA TYR A 135 -3.14 -6.96 16.52
C TYR A 135 -3.45 -7.41 15.09
N GLY A 136 -3.46 -8.72 14.86
CA GLY A 136 -3.86 -9.37 13.62
C GLY A 136 -2.70 -10.00 12.85
N PRO A 137 -2.97 -10.61 11.69
CA PRO A 137 -4.32 -10.86 11.17
C PRO A 137 -5.11 -11.78 12.12
N GLY A 138 -6.37 -11.44 12.38
CA GLY A 138 -7.27 -12.30 13.16
C GLY A 138 -7.88 -13.43 12.33
N GLU A 139 -7.99 -13.22 11.02
CA GLU A 139 -8.63 -14.16 10.10
C GLU A 139 -7.88 -14.25 8.76
N THR A 140 -8.12 -15.33 8.03
CA THR A 140 -7.63 -15.53 6.65
C THR A 140 -8.77 -16.09 5.83
N SER A 141 -9.08 -15.47 4.69
CA SER A 141 -10.17 -15.93 3.82
C SER A 141 -9.80 -17.23 3.10
N ASP A 142 -10.79 -17.91 2.51
CA ASP A 142 -10.57 -19.15 1.75
C ASP A 142 -9.57 -18.97 0.58
N ALA A 143 -9.50 -17.76 0.02
CA ALA A 143 -8.53 -17.40 -1.01
C ALA A 143 -7.11 -17.21 -0.47
N GLY A 144 -6.94 -17.03 0.84
CA GLY A 144 -5.66 -16.76 1.50
C GLY A 144 -5.45 -15.30 1.89
N VAL A 145 -6.46 -14.43 1.76
CA VAL A 145 -6.32 -13.01 2.14
C VAL A 145 -6.40 -12.87 3.66
N ARG A 146 -5.29 -12.43 4.25
CA ARG A 146 -5.14 -12.15 5.68
C ARG A 146 -5.77 -10.80 6.02
N HIS A 147 -6.72 -10.81 6.94
CA HIS A 147 -7.54 -9.66 7.29
C HIS A 147 -7.89 -9.65 8.79
N CYS A 148 -8.72 -8.70 9.17
CA CYS A 148 -9.09 -8.42 10.55
C CYS A 148 -7.90 -7.99 11.41
N TYR A 149 -7.40 -6.77 11.16
CA TYR A 149 -6.37 -6.15 11.98
C TYR A 149 -7.01 -5.19 13.00
N SER A 150 -6.39 -5.04 14.17
CA SER A 150 -6.87 -4.07 15.17
C SER A 150 -6.83 -2.62 14.66
N TYR A 151 -7.77 -1.78 15.13
CA TYR A 151 -7.69 -0.33 14.94
C TYR A 151 -6.65 0.28 15.87
N SER A 152 -5.38 0.08 15.53
CA SER A 152 -4.22 0.58 16.28
C SER A 152 -3.03 0.86 15.37
N PRO A 153 -2.03 1.67 15.82
CA PRO A 153 -0.77 1.84 15.11
C PRO A 153 -0.08 0.52 14.73
N THR A 154 -0.14 -0.45 15.64
CA THR A 154 0.48 -1.77 15.43
C THR A 154 -0.31 -2.59 14.43
N GLY A 155 -1.65 -2.64 14.57
CA GLY A 155 -2.52 -3.30 13.61
C GLY A 155 -2.35 -2.74 12.20
N ALA A 156 -2.22 -1.42 12.05
CA ALA A 156 -1.93 -0.78 10.78
C ALA A 156 -0.59 -1.22 10.17
N VAL A 157 0.50 -1.28 10.96
CA VAL A 157 1.80 -1.73 10.46
C VAL A 157 1.77 -3.22 10.05
N LEU A 158 1.08 -4.06 10.82
CA LEU A 158 0.89 -5.48 10.50
C LEU A 158 0.04 -5.65 9.23
N ALA A 159 -1.02 -4.86 9.07
CA ALA A 159 -1.85 -4.84 7.86
C ALA A 159 -1.04 -4.48 6.62
N ALA A 160 -0.27 -3.38 6.67
CA ALA A 160 0.59 -2.97 5.55
C ALA A 160 1.64 -4.03 5.20
N SER A 161 2.25 -4.65 6.22
CA SER A 161 3.27 -5.68 6.02
C SER A 161 2.69 -6.94 5.36
N ASN A 162 1.52 -7.40 5.82
CA ASN A 162 0.83 -8.54 5.22
C ASN A 162 0.31 -8.20 3.81
N PHE A 163 -0.17 -6.97 3.58
CA PHE A 163 -0.56 -6.51 2.26
C PHE A 163 0.59 -6.69 1.26
N VAL A 164 1.77 -6.13 1.55
CA VAL A 164 2.95 -6.31 0.69
C VAL A 164 3.30 -7.78 0.51
N ALA A 165 3.26 -8.56 1.59
CA ALA A 165 3.58 -9.97 1.48
C ALA A 165 2.63 -10.75 0.56
N MET A 166 1.33 -10.50 0.66
CA MET A 166 0.31 -11.09 -0.21
C MET A 166 0.46 -10.66 -1.68
N THR A 167 0.97 -9.45 -1.97
CA THR A 167 1.23 -9.04 -3.36
C THR A 167 2.30 -9.90 -4.05
N THR A 168 3.12 -10.61 -3.27
CA THR A 168 4.16 -11.52 -3.79
C THR A 168 3.63 -12.91 -4.16
N ASP A 169 2.34 -13.17 -3.95
CA ASP A 169 1.64 -14.39 -4.35
C ASP A 169 0.73 -14.10 -5.57
N PRO A 170 1.16 -14.42 -6.81
CA PRO A 170 0.40 -14.03 -8.00
C PRO A 170 -1.05 -14.53 -8.03
N PRO A 171 -1.35 -15.80 -7.68
CA PRO A 171 -2.73 -16.27 -7.51
C PRO A 171 -3.62 -15.43 -6.59
N LEU A 172 -3.05 -14.71 -5.62
CA LEU A 172 -3.81 -13.97 -4.61
C LEU A 172 -4.17 -12.55 -5.03
N LYS A 173 -3.56 -12.02 -6.09
CA LYS A 173 -3.62 -10.57 -6.41
C LYS A 173 -5.03 -10.04 -6.62
N THR A 174 -5.86 -10.75 -7.39
CA THR A 174 -7.25 -10.31 -7.64
C THR A 174 -8.07 -10.30 -6.35
N ASP A 175 -8.07 -11.41 -5.62
CA ASP A 175 -8.74 -11.52 -4.32
C ASP A 175 -8.24 -10.48 -3.31
N LEU A 176 -6.94 -10.20 -3.32
CA LEU A 176 -6.33 -9.19 -2.47
C LEU A 176 -6.90 -7.80 -2.75
N VAL A 177 -6.99 -7.39 -4.02
CA VAL A 177 -7.58 -6.09 -4.39
C VAL A 177 -9.07 -6.07 -4.06
N GLU A 178 -9.80 -7.14 -4.40
CA GLU A 178 -11.23 -7.25 -4.11
C GLU A 178 -11.55 -7.17 -2.62
N GLN A 179 -10.71 -7.75 -1.76
CA GLN A 179 -10.98 -7.85 -0.33
C GLN A 179 -10.33 -6.74 0.49
N THR A 180 -9.26 -6.09 0.05
CA THR A 180 -8.52 -5.13 0.90
C THR A 180 -8.61 -3.68 0.44
N PHE A 181 -8.96 -3.39 -0.81
CA PHE A 181 -9.04 -2.00 -1.29
C PHE A 181 -10.37 -1.37 -0.92
N LEU A 182 -10.34 -0.05 -0.62
CA LEU A 182 -11.57 0.71 -0.47
C LEU A 182 -12.43 0.62 -1.74
N PRO A 183 -13.77 0.51 -1.61
CA PRO A 183 -14.66 0.57 -2.75
C PRO A 183 -14.53 1.90 -3.51
N GLY A 184 -14.54 1.86 -4.84
CA GLY A 184 -14.52 3.05 -5.69
C GLY A 184 -13.83 2.82 -7.04
N GLU A 185 -13.72 3.89 -7.81
CA GLU A 185 -13.11 3.88 -9.14
C GLU A 185 -11.65 3.42 -9.12
N ASN A 186 -10.85 3.92 -8.17
CA ASN A 186 -9.44 3.53 -8.06
C ASN A 186 -9.24 2.03 -7.81
N LYS A 187 -10.17 1.35 -7.11
CA LYS A 187 -10.14 -0.10 -6.96
C LYS A 187 -10.43 -0.81 -8.28
N GLN A 188 -11.38 -0.28 -9.06
CA GLN A 188 -11.67 -0.82 -10.40
C GLN A 188 -10.47 -0.67 -11.32
N THR A 189 -9.80 0.50 -11.30
CA THR A 189 -8.56 0.71 -12.04
C THR A 189 -7.45 -0.24 -11.60
N ALA A 190 -7.35 -0.54 -10.30
CA ALA A 190 -6.40 -1.53 -9.78
C ALA A 190 -6.66 -2.93 -10.34
N LEU A 191 -7.93 -3.34 -10.44
CA LEU A 191 -8.32 -4.62 -11.03
C LEU A 191 -8.01 -4.69 -12.54
N GLU A 192 -8.35 -3.65 -13.29
CA GLU A 192 -8.04 -3.55 -14.73
C GLU A 192 -6.53 -3.64 -14.98
N ARG A 193 -5.73 -2.98 -14.15
CA ARG A 193 -4.27 -3.06 -14.22
C ARG A 193 -3.74 -4.49 -14.00
N LEU A 194 -4.32 -5.24 -13.07
CA LEU A 194 -3.91 -6.64 -12.83
C LEU A 194 -4.15 -7.52 -14.06
N GLU A 195 -5.26 -7.33 -14.77
CA GLU A 195 -5.56 -8.03 -16.00
C GLU A 195 -4.52 -7.75 -17.11
N GLU A 196 -4.00 -6.51 -17.15
CA GLU A 196 -2.91 -6.13 -18.05
C GLU A 196 -1.56 -6.71 -17.61
N GLU A 197 -1.25 -6.71 -16.31
CA GLU A 197 0.02 -7.22 -15.77
C GLU A 197 0.17 -8.73 -15.93
N ASP A 198 -0.90 -9.52 -15.76
CA ASP A 198 -0.86 -10.98 -15.94
C ASP A 198 -0.46 -11.39 -17.37
N SER A 199 -0.60 -10.47 -18.34
CA SER A 199 -0.14 -10.67 -19.72
C SER A 199 1.39 -10.57 -19.88
N THR A 200 2.12 -10.06 -18.87
CA THR A 200 3.57 -9.79 -18.94
C THR A 200 4.48 -10.84 -18.29
N GLY A 201 3.91 -11.91 -17.70
CA GLY A 201 4.66 -13.03 -17.12
C GLY A 201 5.20 -12.78 -15.70
N PRO A 202 5.69 -13.82 -14.99
CA PRO A 202 6.02 -13.70 -13.56
C PRO A 202 7.28 -12.85 -13.32
N SER A 203 7.16 -11.86 -12.43
CA SER A 203 8.30 -11.16 -11.84
C SER A 203 8.99 -12.06 -10.82
N SER A 204 10.32 -12.23 -10.93
CA SER A 204 11.14 -13.07 -10.06
C SER A 204 11.83 -12.30 -8.92
N THR A 205 11.39 -11.09 -8.61
CA THR A 205 12.03 -10.26 -7.59
C THR A 205 11.76 -10.82 -6.19
N ARG A 206 12.85 -11.17 -5.48
CA ARG A 206 12.78 -11.59 -4.08
C ARG A 206 12.77 -10.36 -3.20
N ILE A 207 11.63 -10.10 -2.58
CA ILE A 207 11.44 -8.96 -1.69
C ILE A 207 11.33 -9.47 -0.24
N SER A 208 12.03 -8.83 0.69
CA SER A 208 11.82 -9.02 2.12
C SER A 208 11.54 -7.69 2.82
N ILE A 209 10.78 -7.73 3.92
CA ILE A 209 10.46 -6.52 4.69
C ILE A 209 11.60 -6.28 5.68
N GLY A 210 12.41 -5.25 5.43
CA GLY A 210 13.55 -4.86 6.24
C GLY A 210 13.17 -4.02 7.48
N GLY A 211 12.03 -3.35 7.43
CA GLY A 211 11.53 -2.56 8.55
C GLY A 211 10.29 -1.75 8.19
N ALA A 212 9.72 -1.11 9.19
CA ALA A 212 8.54 -0.27 9.06
C ALA A 212 8.71 1.03 9.84
N THR A 213 8.06 2.09 9.36
CA THR A 213 7.84 3.32 10.11
C THR A 213 6.42 3.81 9.88
N LEU A 214 5.80 4.31 10.94
CA LEU A 214 4.45 4.87 10.89
C LEU A 214 4.57 6.38 10.72
N LEU A 215 4.13 6.89 9.57
CA LEU A 215 4.27 8.30 9.19
C LEU A 215 3.05 9.14 9.58
N ALA A 216 1.87 8.54 9.59
CA ALA A 216 0.63 9.20 9.99
C ALA A 216 -0.33 8.17 10.60
N TYR A 217 -1.06 8.57 11.63
CA TYR A 217 -2.13 7.78 12.26
C TYR A 217 -3.15 8.72 12.91
N GLY A 218 -4.43 8.55 12.60
CA GLY A 218 -5.51 9.32 13.22
C GLY A 218 -6.73 9.50 12.30
N GLU A 219 -7.90 9.77 12.88
CA GLU A 219 -9.16 9.99 12.15
C GLU A 219 -9.51 8.88 11.14
N GLY A 220 -9.23 7.63 11.49
CA GLY A 220 -9.44 6.49 10.60
C GLY A 220 -8.44 6.41 9.45
N TYR A 221 -7.41 7.25 9.39
CA TYR A 221 -6.37 7.24 8.35
C TYR A 221 -5.02 6.80 8.91
N THR A 222 -4.24 6.12 8.07
CA THR A 222 -2.84 5.79 8.38
C THR A 222 -1.97 5.80 7.12
N ARG A 223 -0.68 6.11 7.31
CA ARG A 223 0.37 5.93 6.31
C ARG A 223 1.53 5.19 6.95
N VAL A 224 1.82 4.01 6.41
CA VAL A 224 2.97 3.18 6.81
C VAL A 224 3.98 3.20 5.68
N ASP A 225 5.25 3.45 6.00
CA ASP A 225 6.35 3.28 5.06
C ASP A 225 7.14 2.02 5.42
N LEU A 226 7.18 1.09 4.47
CA LEU A 226 7.89 -0.18 4.57
C LEU A 226 9.21 -0.08 3.82
N ALA A 227 10.30 -0.41 4.50
CA ALA A 227 11.58 -0.63 3.84
C ALA A 227 11.60 -2.03 3.25
N LEU A 228 11.46 -2.13 1.93
CA LEU A 228 11.52 -3.38 1.19
C LEU A 228 12.96 -3.62 0.71
N LEU A 229 13.52 -4.77 1.07
CA LEU A 229 14.83 -5.21 0.61
C LEU A 229 14.62 -5.99 -0.70
N ASP A 230 14.99 -5.36 -1.80
CA ASP A 230 15.06 -5.98 -3.13
C ASP A 230 16.40 -6.72 -3.22
N GLN A 231 16.32 -8.06 -3.26
CA GLN A 231 17.48 -8.95 -3.25
C GLN A 231 17.83 -9.40 -4.66
N ASP A 232 18.10 -8.44 -5.55
CA ASP A 232 18.67 -8.69 -6.87
C ASP A 232 20.16 -9.02 -6.73
N PRO A 233 20.63 -10.20 -7.19
CA PRO A 233 22.02 -10.62 -7.08
C PRO A 233 23.06 -9.61 -7.57
N ASP A 234 22.69 -8.76 -8.53
CA ASP A 234 23.58 -7.78 -9.15
C ASP A 234 23.36 -6.35 -8.62
N ASN A 235 22.26 -6.10 -7.88
CA ASN A 235 21.84 -4.75 -7.54
C ASN A 235 20.87 -4.69 -6.35
N ASP A 236 21.31 -5.15 -5.17
CA ASP A 236 20.54 -5.02 -3.94
C ASP A 236 20.11 -3.55 -3.71
N LYS A 237 18.82 -3.34 -3.41
CA LYS A 237 18.26 -2.02 -3.11
C LYS A 237 17.34 -2.08 -1.91
N ILE A 238 17.23 -0.94 -1.23
CA ILE A 238 16.19 -0.71 -0.24
C ILE A 238 15.17 0.25 -0.86
N LEU A 239 13.93 -0.17 -0.93
CA LEU A 239 12.82 0.64 -1.42
C LEU A 239 11.99 1.12 -0.23
N SER A 240 11.72 2.42 -0.14
CA SER A 240 10.64 2.99 0.64
C SER A 240 9.33 2.75 -0.11
N TYR A 241 8.40 2.02 0.52
CA TYR A 241 7.12 1.63 -0.04
C TYR A 241 6.00 2.09 0.88
N MET A 242 5.29 3.14 0.48
CA MET A 242 4.25 3.75 1.30
C MET A 242 2.88 3.11 1.05
N VAL A 243 2.25 2.66 2.13
CA VAL A 243 0.92 2.08 2.17
C VAL A 243 -0.01 3.04 2.90
N ASP A 244 -0.92 3.64 2.13
CA ASP A 244 -2.00 4.46 2.65
C ASP A 244 -3.23 3.60 2.91
N MET A 245 -3.81 3.72 4.10
CA MET A 245 -5.02 2.98 4.46
C MET A 245 -6.03 3.85 5.17
N ARG A 246 -7.30 3.44 5.08
CA ARG A 246 -8.40 3.97 5.88
C ARG A 246 -9.10 2.83 6.61
N TRP A 247 -9.47 3.07 7.85
CA TRP A 247 -10.34 2.20 8.62
C TRP A 247 -11.75 2.22 8.02
N GLN A 248 -12.23 1.06 7.60
CA GLN A 248 -13.59 0.90 7.10
C GLN A 248 -14.05 -0.54 7.32
N ASP A 249 -15.28 -0.68 7.82
CA ASP A 249 -15.95 -1.95 8.05
C ASP A 249 -15.12 -2.91 8.92
N GLY A 250 -14.51 -2.37 9.98
CA GLY A 250 -13.75 -3.15 10.96
C GLY A 250 -12.36 -3.61 10.51
N ASP A 251 -11.78 -3.00 9.48
CA ASP A 251 -10.42 -3.32 9.03
C ASP A 251 -9.71 -2.15 8.35
N TRP A 252 -8.39 -2.27 8.17
CA TRP A 252 -7.58 -1.33 7.39
C TRP A 252 -7.70 -1.62 5.88
N ARG A 253 -8.28 -0.68 5.13
CA ARG A 253 -8.47 -0.80 3.68
C ARG A 253 -7.47 0.06 2.92
N ILE A 254 -6.89 -0.48 1.85
CA ILE A 254 -5.92 0.22 1.00
C ILE A 254 -6.59 1.39 0.25
N LEU A 255 -5.93 2.54 0.30
CA LEU A 255 -6.24 3.73 -0.50
C LEU A 255 -5.39 3.72 -1.78
N ALA A 256 -5.98 3.28 -2.89
CA ALA A 256 -5.32 3.30 -4.20
C ALA A 256 -5.25 4.72 -4.80
N GLY A 257 -4.24 4.95 -5.64
CA GLY A 257 -4.12 6.10 -6.53
C GLY A 257 -5.08 6.05 -7.70
N GLU A 258 -5.16 7.16 -8.45
CA GLU A 258 -6.02 7.27 -9.64
C GLU A 258 -5.62 6.27 -10.75
N ASP A 259 -4.37 5.80 -10.73
CA ASP A 259 -3.84 4.79 -11.63
C ASP A 259 -4.04 3.34 -11.12
N GLY A 260 -4.78 3.15 -10.02
CA GLY A 260 -4.98 1.86 -9.37
C GLY A 260 -3.79 1.35 -8.56
N GLY A 261 -2.67 2.07 -8.57
CA GLY A 261 -1.47 1.74 -7.80
C GLY A 261 -1.46 2.33 -6.39
N MET A 262 -0.27 2.38 -5.79
CA MET A 262 -0.06 3.10 -4.53
C MET A 262 -0.03 4.61 -4.77
N ARG A 263 -0.59 5.40 -3.86
CA ARG A 263 -0.68 6.87 -4.02
C ARG A 263 0.65 7.59 -4.03
N VAL A 264 1.66 7.02 -3.36
CA VAL A 264 3.01 7.56 -3.36
C VAL A 264 3.90 6.57 -4.11
N PRO A 265 4.58 7.00 -5.17
CA PRO A 265 5.55 6.16 -5.85
C PRO A 265 6.63 5.70 -4.88
N ALA A 266 7.05 4.44 -5.00
CA ALA A 266 8.16 3.94 -4.22
C ALA A 266 9.46 4.69 -4.58
N ALA A 267 10.43 4.69 -3.66
CA ALA A 267 11.70 5.37 -3.86
C ALA A 267 12.86 4.55 -3.29
N THR A 268 14.05 4.63 -3.88
CA THR A 268 15.24 3.99 -3.30
C THR A 268 15.76 4.81 -2.12
N VAL A 269 16.06 4.15 -1.00
CA VAL A 269 16.68 4.74 0.18
C VAL A 269 18.06 4.13 0.44
N GLY A 270 18.94 4.90 1.08
CA GLY A 270 20.33 4.48 1.27
C GLY A 270 20.59 3.54 2.45
N SER A 271 19.64 3.41 3.38
CA SER A 271 19.79 2.56 4.57
C SER A 271 18.45 2.31 5.28
N LEU A 272 18.44 1.37 6.24
CA LEU A 272 17.32 1.14 7.17
C LEU A 272 17.29 2.15 8.35
N GLN A 273 18.05 3.24 8.30
CA GLN A 273 18.02 4.26 9.35
C GLN A 273 16.65 4.94 9.38
N GLY A 274 16.03 5.00 10.56
CA GLY A 274 14.68 5.56 10.73
C GLY A 274 13.55 4.52 10.65
N TYR A 275 13.86 3.27 10.31
CA TYR A 275 12.90 2.16 10.33
C TYR A 275 13.05 1.32 11.60
N THR A 276 11.92 0.92 12.17
CA THR A 276 11.85 -0.17 13.12
C THR A 276 12.10 -1.47 12.37
N ARG A 277 13.23 -2.13 12.66
CA ARG A 277 13.67 -3.31 11.92
C ARG A 277 12.85 -4.55 12.23
N THR A 278 12.70 -5.41 11.23
CA THR A 278 12.20 -6.77 11.42
C THR A 278 13.33 -7.69 11.87
N PRO A 279 13.04 -8.85 12.48
CA PRO A 279 14.06 -9.85 12.82
C PRO A 279 14.80 -10.43 11.60
N MET A 280 14.25 -10.25 10.40
CA MET A 280 14.87 -10.71 9.15
C MET A 280 15.94 -9.74 8.61
N ALA A 281 16.02 -8.54 9.18
CA ALA A 281 16.88 -7.45 8.73
C ALA A 281 18.15 -7.29 9.59
N GLU A 282 18.48 -8.31 10.39
CA GLU A 282 19.68 -8.37 11.24
C GLU A 282 20.89 -8.99 10.54
#